data_AF-A0A5C3KCB7-F1
#
_entry.id   AF-A0A5C3KCB7-F1
#
_cell.length_a   1.000
_cell.length_b   1.000
_cell.length_c   1.000
_cell.angle_alpha   90.00
_cell.angle_beta   90.00
_cell.angle_gamma   90.00
#
_symmetry.space_group_name_H-M   'P 1'
#
loop_
_entity.id
_entity.type
_entity.pdbx_description
1 polymer ?
#
loop_
_entity_poly.entity_id
_entity_poly.type
_entity_poly.pdbx_seq_one_letter_code
_entity_poly.pdbx_strand_id
1 'polypeptide(L)'
;MEAIKAIVSYVTDYITKPMLKSHQIFSAAYDIYQKNIHLADTKNNCIQSARKLLMKLANNITSKLEIGSPMACMYLLGNPDHYTSHEFVSFWWCSYFNTVQRDYEMNYNVTNELLDALHISENLQLNTTNNPTSSVDDYIYRPEKLENISPYDWIRYSEKKSIPKRKRRI
;
A
#
# COMPACT_ATOMS: atom_id res chain seq x y z
N MET A 1 23.92 22.13 -32.79
CA MET A 1 25.01 22.10 -31.79
C MET A 1 24.53 22.62 -30.43
N GLU A 2 23.69 23.66 -30.38
CA GLU A 2 23.17 24.23 -29.13
C GLU A 2 22.31 23.28 -28.28
N ALA A 3 21.44 22.47 -28.91
CA ALA A 3 20.60 21.51 -28.19
C ALA A 3 21.43 20.46 -27.43
N ILE A 4 22.54 19.98 -28.01
CA ILE A 4 23.43 19.01 -27.36
C ILE A 4 24.10 19.65 -26.15
N LYS A 5 24.55 20.90 -26.26
CA LYS A 5 25.16 21.64 -25.15
C LYS A 5 24.18 21.85 -24.00
N ALA A 6 22.92 22.15 -24.31
CA ALA A 6 21.85 22.28 -23.32
C ALA A 6 21.59 20.94 -22.60
N ILE A 7 21.50 19.83 -23.34
CA ILE A 7 21.31 18.49 -22.76
C ILE A 7 22.51 18.11 -21.87
N VAL A 8 23.74 18.32 -22.34
CA VAL A 8 24.93 17.99 -21.54
C VAL A 8 25.00 18.84 -20.27
N SER A 9 24.79 20.15 -20.36
CA SER A 9 24.72 21.03 -19.18
C SER A 9 23.65 20.56 -18.20
N TYR A 10 22.47 20.25 -18.70
CA TYR A 10 21.36 19.71 -17.91
C TYR A 10 21.73 18.42 -17.18
N VAL A 11 22.32 17.45 -17.89
CA VAL A 11 22.72 16.16 -17.31
C VAL A 11 23.81 16.36 -16.26
N THR A 12 24.80 17.20 -16.55
CA THR A 12 25.89 17.51 -15.61
C THR A 12 25.38 18.21 -14.36
N ASP A 13 24.52 19.23 -14.48
CA ASP A 13 23.93 19.93 -13.34
C ASP A 13 23.04 19.02 -12.49
N TYR A 14 22.36 18.06 -13.13
CA TYR A 14 21.57 17.06 -12.43
C TYR A 14 22.42 16.05 -11.66
N ILE A 15 23.47 15.49 -12.31
CA ILE A 15 24.37 14.50 -11.69
C ILE A 15 25.20 15.14 -10.56
N THR A 16 25.66 16.38 -10.77
CA THR A 16 26.49 17.10 -9.79
C THR A 16 25.68 17.81 -8.72
N LYS A 17 24.35 17.62 -8.68
CA LYS A 17 23.48 18.30 -7.74
C LYS A 17 23.98 18.06 -6.31
N PRO A 18 24.39 19.12 -5.59
CA PRO A 18 24.98 18.96 -4.28
C PRO A 18 23.94 18.39 -3.31
N MET A 19 24.35 17.40 -2.52
CA MET A 19 23.56 16.94 -1.39
C MET A 19 23.36 18.08 -0.37
N LEU A 20 22.44 17.86 0.59
CA LEU A 20 22.30 18.71 1.77
C LEU A 20 23.66 19.05 2.37
N LYS A 21 23.87 20.33 2.70
CA LYS A 21 25.11 20.76 3.36
C LYS A 21 25.24 20.02 4.68
N SER A 22 26.47 19.62 5.05
CA SER A 22 26.70 18.79 6.25
C SER A 22 26.04 19.35 7.52
N HIS A 23 26.03 20.67 7.71
CA HIS A 23 25.39 21.30 8.86
C HIS A 23 23.87 21.05 8.93
N GLN A 24 23.17 20.95 7.79
CA GLN A 24 21.74 20.66 7.74
C GLN A 24 21.46 19.21 8.11
N ILE A 25 22.34 18.29 7.70
CA ILE A 25 22.29 16.87 8.07
C ILE A 25 22.48 16.72 9.58
N PHE A 26 23.51 17.37 10.15
CA PHE A 26 23.78 17.33 11.59
C PHE A 26 22.67 17.97 12.41
N SER A 27 22.12 19.11 11.97
CA SER A 27 20.96 19.74 12.62
C SER A 27 19.73 18.84 12.59
N ALA A 28 19.41 18.21 11.45
CA ALA A 28 18.30 17.26 11.36
C ALA A 28 18.50 16.04 12.28
N ALA A 29 19.72 15.51 12.35
CA ALA A 29 20.06 14.42 13.26
C ALA A 29 19.87 14.80 14.73
N TYR A 30 20.33 15.99 15.11
CA TYR A 30 20.20 16.50 16.46
C TYR A 30 18.72 16.68 16.86
N ASP A 31 17.92 17.32 16.01
CA ASP A 31 16.50 17.56 16.27
C ASP A 31 15.73 16.25 16.51
N ILE A 32 16.04 15.21 15.73
CA ILE A 32 15.37 13.91 15.81
C ILE A 32 15.84 13.16 17.03
N TYR A 33 17.12 13.19 17.34
CA TYR A 33 17.65 12.61 18.56
C TYR A 33 16.96 13.23 19.78
N GLN A 34 16.91 14.56 19.87
CA GLN A 34 16.30 15.29 20.98
C GLN A 34 14.81 14.95 21.16
N LYS A 35 14.06 14.82 20.06
CA LYS A 35 12.63 14.45 20.09
C LYS A 35 12.37 12.98 20.42
N ASN A 36 13.37 12.11 20.31
CA ASN A 36 13.22 10.66 20.41
C ASN A 36 14.10 10.03 21.50
N ILE A 37 14.63 10.83 22.44
CA ILE A 37 15.47 10.39 23.57
C ILE A 37 14.85 9.19 24.29
N HIS A 38 13.54 9.23 24.55
CA HIS A 38 12.83 8.16 25.25
C HIS A 38 12.80 6.81 24.50
N LEU A 39 12.92 6.81 23.17
CA LEU A 39 12.98 5.58 22.38
C LEU A 39 14.35 4.88 22.49
N ALA A 40 15.41 5.63 22.80
CA ALA A 40 16.74 5.09 23.00
C ALA A 40 16.89 4.36 24.36
N ASP A 41 16.03 4.67 25.33
CA ASP A 41 16.09 4.13 26.70
C ASP A 41 15.31 2.80 26.86
N THR A 42 14.58 2.37 25.82
CA THR A 42 13.79 1.13 25.88
C THR A 42 14.67 -0.10 25.66
N LYS A 43 15.15 -0.71 26.76
CA LYS A 43 16.05 -1.89 26.73
C LYS A 43 15.47 -3.12 26.02
N ASN A 44 14.15 -3.30 26.02
CA ASN A 44 13.52 -4.55 25.59
C ASN A 44 13.51 -4.78 24.07
N ASN A 45 13.89 -3.79 23.23
CA ASN A 45 13.96 -3.95 21.77
C ASN A 45 14.91 -2.91 21.11
N CYS A 46 16.14 -2.78 21.62
CA CYS A 46 17.13 -1.79 21.17
C CYS A 46 17.31 -1.74 19.64
N ILE A 47 17.35 -2.89 18.97
CA ILE A 47 17.51 -2.98 17.50
C ILE A 47 16.31 -2.34 16.77
N GLN A 48 15.08 -2.60 17.22
CA GLN A 48 13.88 -2.05 16.59
C GLN A 48 13.79 -0.54 16.85
N SER A 49 14.14 -0.09 18.06
CA SER A 49 14.23 1.33 18.40
C SER A 49 15.25 2.07 17.54
N ALA A 50 16.44 1.50 17.35
CA ALA A 50 17.48 2.07 16.49
C ALA A 50 17.01 2.16 15.03
N ARG A 51 16.39 1.10 14.49
CA ARG A 51 15.79 1.12 13.15
C ARG A 51 14.75 2.23 13.00
N LYS A 52 13.85 2.36 13.99
CA LYS A 52 12.81 3.39 13.98
C LYS A 52 13.41 4.80 14.01
N LEU A 53 14.49 5.01 14.78
CA LEU A 53 15.20 6.28 14.83
C LEU A 53 15.89 6.61 13.51
N LEU A 54 16.58 5.64 12.91
CA LEU A 54 17.22 5.79 11.59
C LEU A 54 16.20 6.08 10.48
N MET A 55 15.04 5.42 10.50
CA MET A 55 13.97 5.70 9.54
C MET A 55 13.42 7.12 9.70
N LYS A 56 13.22 7.59 10.95
CA LYS A 56 12.81 8.97 11.21
C LYS A 56 13.86 9.97 10.71
N LEU A 57 15.15 9.66 10.93
CA LEU A 57 16.27 10.44 10.42
C LEU A 57 16.27 10.53 8.90
N ALA A 58 16.24 9.39 8.23
CA ALA A 58 16.22 9.30 6.77
C ALA A 58 15.03 10.09 6.18
N ASN A 59 13.83 9.94 6.76
CA ASN A 59 12.64 10.65 6.28
C ASN A 59 12.77 12.18 6.46
N ASN A 60 13.36 12.65 7.56
CA ASN A 60 13.54 14.08 7.78
C ASN A 60 14.60 14.69 6.85
N ILE A 61 15.74 14.01 6.67
CA ILE A 61 16.77 14.43 5.70
C ILE A 61 16.14 14.47 4.30
N THR A 62 15.39 13.43 3.92
CA THR A 62 14.70 13.37 2.62
C THR A 62 13.72 14.53 2.43
N SER A 63 12.97 14.92 3.48
CA SER A 63 12.06 16.07 3.39
C SER A 63 12.76 17.42 3.21
N LYS A 64 14.04 17.53 3.57
CA LYS A 64 14.84 18.76 3.39
C LYS A 64 15.61 18.75 2.06
N LEU A 65 15.59 17.65 1.31
CA LEU A 65 16.19 17.59 -0.03
C LEU A 65 15.28 18.34 -1.01
N GLU A 66 15.84 19.36 -1.65
CA GLU A 66 15.14 20.02 -2.75
C GLU A 66 15.07 19.09 -3.95
N ILE A 67 13.90 19.04 -4.60
CA ILE A 67 13.70 18.34 -5.87
C ILE A 67 14.47 19.08 -6.97
N GLY A 68 15.00 18.37 -7.98
CA GLY A 68 15.66 19.01 -9.12
C GLY A 68 14.69 19.94 -9.85
N SER A 69 15.15 21.12 -10.29
CA SER A 69 14.33 22.00 -11.16
C SER A 69 13.66 21.23 -12.31
N PRO A 70 14.32 20.28 -12.98
CA PRO A 70 13.67 19.51 -14.03
C PRO A 70 12.54 18.60 -13.55
N MET A 71 12.73 17.93 -12.41
CA MET A 71 11.71 17.08 -11.80
C MET A 71 10.54 17.92 -11.27
N ALA A 72 10.81 19.14 -10.78
CA ALA A 72 9.78 20.11 -10.44
C ALA A 72 8.99 20.55 -11.68
N CYS A 73 9.67 20.87 -12.80
CA CYS A 73 9.02 21.19 -14.07
C CYS A 73 8.17 20.02 -14.60
N MET A 74 8.66 18.78 -14.44
CA MET A 74 7.93 17.57 -14.81
C MET A 74 6.59 17.45 -14.07
N TYR A 75 6.60 17.68 -12.75
CA TYR A 75 5.38 17.72 -11.94
C TYR A 75 4.45 18.89 -12.29
N LEU A 76 4.99 20.08 -12.55
CA LEU A 76 4.20 21.26 -12.96
C LEU A 76 3.49 21.04 -14.30
N LEU A 77 4.12 20.29 -15.21
CA LEU A 77 3.55 19.91 -16.50
C LEU A 77 2.60 18.70 -16.42
N GLY A 78 2.48 18.06 -15.25
CA GLY A 78 1.62 16.89 -15.04
C GLY A 78 2.14 15.59 -15.67
N ASN A 79 3.43 15.52 -15.97
CA ASN A 79 4.04 14.31 -16.55
C ASN A 79 4.26 13.24 -15.47
N PRO A 80 3.97 11.95 -15.75
CA PRO A 80 4.17 10.86 -14.78
C PRO A 80 5.65 10.54 -14.61
N ASP A 81 6.11 10.39 -13.35
CA ASP A 81 7.51 10.09 -12.98
C ASP A 81 7.92 8.61 -13.22
N HIS A 82 7.32 7.97 -14.21
CA HIS A 82 7.61 6.58 -14.55
C HIS A 82 7.25 6.28 -16.01
N TYR A 83 8.01 5.37 -16.61
CA TYR A 83 7.66 4.78 -17.89
C TYR A 83 6.89 3.48 -17.64
N THR A 84 5.57 3.50 -17.83
CA THR A 84 4.72 2.29 -17.75
C THR A 84 4.25 1.90 -19.15
N SER A 85 4.64 0.71 -19.60
CA SER A 85 4.01 0.09 -20.79
C SER A 85 2.68 -0.57 -20.43
N HIS A 86 2.54 -0.99 -19.17
CA HIS A 86 1.39 -1.72 -18.63
C HIS A 86 1.04 -1.22 -17.23
N GLU A 87 -0.24 -1.28 -16.90
CA GLU A 87 -0.75 -1.05 -15.56
C GLU A 87 -0.97 -2.40 -14.87
N PHE A 88 -0.55 -2.50 -13.61
CA PHE A 88 -0.72 -3.70 -12.81
C PHE A 88 -1.74 -3.44 -11.70
N VAL A 89 -2.61 -4.41 -11.46
CA VAL A 89 -3.55 -4.38 -10.33
C VAL A 89 -2.88 -5.02 -9.12
N SER A 90 -2.83 -4.29 -8.01
CA SER A 90 -2.32 -4.80 -6.75
C SER A 90 -3.24 -5.87 -6.17
N PHE A 91 -2.77 -7.12 -6.10
CA PHE A 91 -3.50 -8.23 -5.51
C PHE A 91 -2.76 -8.88 -4.35
N TRP A 92 -3.40 -8.90 -3.18
CA TRP A 92 -2.85 -9.49 -1.96
C TRP A 92 -3.11 -11.00 -1.89
N TRP A 93 -2.32 -11.77 -2.65
CA TRP A 93 -2.46 -13.23 -2.78
C TRP A 93 -2.56 -13.97 -1.44
N CYS A 94 -1.67 -13.67 -0.48
CA CYS A 94 -1.67 -14.36 0.82
C CYS A 94 -2.98 -14.15 1.60
N SER A 95 -3.55 -12.95 1.54
CA SER A 95 -4.83 -12.66 2.20
C SER A 95 -5.97 -13.43 1.54
N TYR A 96 -5.97 -13.52 0.21
CA TYR A 96 -6.95 -14.30 -0.54
C TYR A 96 -6.85 -15.78 -0.19
N PHE A 97 -5.63 -16.35 -0.30
CA PHE A 97 -5.37 -17.76 -0.03
C PHE A 97 -5.76 -18.16 1.40
N ASN A 98 -5.36 -17.39 2.42
CA ASN A 98 -5.71 -17.67 3.80
C ASN A 98 -7.23 -17.67 4.03
N THR A 99 -7.97 -16.84 3.29
CA THR A 99 -9.44 -16.80 3.38
C THR A 99 -10.04 -18.06 2.78
N VAL A 100 -9.63 -18.44 1.57
CA VAL A 100 -10.09 -19.66 0.89
C VAL A 100 -9.72 -20.92 1.67
N GLN A 101 -8.50 -20.97 2.22
CA GLN A 101 -8.03 -22.08 3.04
C GLN A 101 -8.88 -22.23 4.31
N ARG A 102 -9.15 -21.12 5.01
CA ARG A 102 -10.03 -21.13 6.19
C ARG A 102 -11.43 -21.64 5.84
N ASP A 103 -12.01 -21.19 4.74
CA ASP A 103 -13.36 -21.61 4.32
C ASP A 103 -13.38 -23.10 3.94
N TYR A 104 -12.31 -23.61 3.31
CA TYR A 104 -12.15 -25.03 3.01
C TYR A 104 -12.03 -25.88 4.29
N GLU A 105 -11.20 -25.46 5.24
CA GLU A 105 -11.02 -26.15 6.53
C GLU A 105 -12.31 -26.13 7.37
N MET A 106 -13.06 -25.02 7.36
CA MET A 106 -14.37 -24.92 8.02
C MET A 106 -15.41 -25.83 7.37
N ASN A 107 -15.52 -25.85 6.04
CA ASN A 107 -16.44 -26.75 5.34
C ASN A 107 -16.11 -28.22 5.59
N TYR A 108 -14.82 -28.58 5.62
CA TYR A 108 -14.38 -29.94 5.93
C TYR A 108 -14.75 -30.37 7.36
N ASN A 109 -14.55 -29.49 8.35
CA ASN A 109 -14.93 -29.76 9.73
C ASN A 109 -16.45 -29.82 9.91
N VAL A 110 -17.19 -28.93 9.24
CA VAL A 110 -18.66 -28.94 9.24
C VAL A 110 -19.22 -30.20 8.59
N THR A 111 -18.62 -30.75 7.52
CA THR A 111 -19.07 -32.04 6.95
C THR A 111 -18.83 -33.24 7.87
N ASN A 112 -17.81 -33.18 8.74
CA ASN A 112 -17.56 -34.21 9.73
C ASN A 112 -18.46 -34.05 10.98
N GLU A 113 -18.77 -32.81 11.37
CA GLU A 113 -19.71 -32.52 12.46
C GLU A 113 -21.19 -32.66 12.03
N LEU A 114 -21.56 -32.46 10.75
CA LEU A 114 -22.93 -32.66 10.24
C LEU A 114 -23.39 -34.12 10.29
N LEU A 115 -22.46 -35.09 10.36
CA LEU A 115 -22.80 -36.49 10.59
C LEU A 115 -23.14 -36.75 12.08
N ASP A 116 -22.61 -35.95 13.00
CA ASP A 116 -22.88 -36.01 14.46
C ASP A 116 -23.94 -35.00 14.94
N ALA A 117 -24.25 -33.97 14.16
CA ALA A 117 -25.05 -32.81 14.57
C ALA A 117 -26.46 -32.70 13.94
N LEU A 118 -27.04 -33.81 13.46
CA LEU A 118 -28.50 -33.91 13.23
C LEU A 118 -29.34 -33.73 14.53
N HIS A 119 -28.69 -33.50 15.68
CA HIS A 119 -29.33 -33.34 16.99
C HIS A 119 -29.29 -31.93 17.61
N ILE A 120 -28.71 -30.91 16.99
CA ILE A 120 -28.68 -29.57 17.60
C ILE A 120 -29.06 -28.51 16.57
N SER A 121 -30.36 -28.40 16.34
CA SER A 121 -30.97 -27.25 15.69
C SER A 121 -30.78 -25.98 16.53
N GLU A 122 -30.64 -24.87 15.82
CA GLU A 122 -31.22 -23.56 16.18
C GLU A 122 -30.35 -22.49 16.88
N ASN A 123 -29.01 -22.57 16.95
CA ASN A 123 -28.25 -21.45 17.58
C ASN A 123 -26.90 -21.10 16.95
N LEU A 124 -26.75 -21.15 15.62
CA LEU A 124 -25.58 -20.53 14.97
C LEU A 124 -25.90 -19.09 14.57
N GLN A 125 -25.69 -18.16 15.50
CA GLN A 125 -25.58 -16.74 15.19
C GLN A 125 -24.34 -16.53 14.31
N LEU A 126 -24.56 -16.45 12.99
CA LEU A 126 -23.58 -15.93 12.04
C LEU A 126 -23.27 -14.49 12.45
N ASN A 127 -22.08 -14.27 13.02
CA ASN A 127 -21.52 -12.95 13.30
C ASN A 127 -21.40 -12.16 11.99
N THR A 128 -22.50 -11.54 11.60
CA THR A 128 -22.63 -10.65 10.45
C THR A 128 -22.18 -9.26 10.88
N THR A 129 -20.92 -9.15 11.24
CA THR A 129 -20.30 -7.84 11.51
C THR A 129 -18.90 -7.93 10.97
N ASN A 130 -18.73 -7.53 9.70
CA ASN A 130 -17.51 -6.95 9.11
C ASN A 130 -17.74 -6.76 7.60
N ASN A 131 -18.43 -5.69 7.18
CA ASN A 131 -18.14 -5.16 5.85
C ASN A 131 -16.90 -4.28 5.98
N PRO A 132 -15.87 -4.57 5.18
CA PRO A 132 -15.79 -3.85 3.92
C PRO A 132 -15.41 -4.77 2.75
N THR A 133 -16.33 -4.93 1.77
CA THR A 133 -16.02 -4.98 0.33
C THR A 133 -14.66 -5.59 -0.04
N SER A 134 -14.37 -6.82 0.38
CA SER A 134 -13.12 -7.50 0.01
C SER A 134 -13.20 -7.90 -1.45
N SER A 135 -12.08 -7.83 -2.18
CA SER A 135 -12.05 -8.34 -3.56
C SER A 135 -12.37 -9.83 -3.65
N VAL A 136 -12.24 -10.56 -2.53
CA VAL A 136 -12.65 -11.96 -2.39
C VAL A 136 -14.18 -12.05 -2.38
N ASP A 137 -14.85 -11.26 -1.56
CA ASP A 137 -16.31 -11.26 -1.41
C ASP A 137 -17.00 -10.90 -2.74
N ASP A 138 -16.44 -9.93 -3.48
CA ASP A 138 -16.97 -9.54 -4.78
C ASP A 138 -16.92 -10.68 -5.80
N TYR A 139 -15.92 -11.56 -5.71
CA TYR A 139 -15.81 -12.74 -6.55
C TYR A 139 -16.76 -13.86 -6.10
N ILE A 140 -16.94 -14.05 -4.78
CA ILE A 140 -17.89 -15.04 -4.22
C ILE A 140 -19.32 -14.69 -4.60
N TYR A 141 -19.71 -13.42 -4.47
CA TYR A 141 -21.08 -12.94 -4.74
C TYR A 141 -21.27 -12.40 -6.16
N ARG A 142 -20.42 -12.81 -7.11
CA ARG A 142 -20.51 -12.37 -8.51
C ARG A 142 -21.83 -12.85 -9.14
N PRO A 143 -22.43 -12.07 -10.07
CA PRO A 143 -23.66 -12.47 -10.75
C PRO A 143 -23.44 -13.70 -11.63
N GLU A 144 -24.48 -14.51 -11.80
CA GLU A 144 -24.48 -15.78 -12.57
C GLU A 144 -23.93 -15.62 -14.00
N LYS A 145 -24.14 -14.45 -14.63
CA LYS A 145 -23.58 -14.11 -15.94
C LYS A 145 -22.05 -14.13 -16.01
N LEU A 146 -21.37 -14.03 -14.87
CA LEU A 146 -19.92 -13.98 -14.72
C LEU A 146 -19.38 -15.21 -13.99
N GLU A 147 -20.17 -16.29 -13.89
CA GLU A 147 -19.79 -17.50 -13.18
C GLU A 147 -18.55 -18.18 -13.80
N ASN A 148 -18.46 -18.16 -15.13
CA ASN A 148 -17.38 -18.78 -15.92
C ASN A 148 -16.05 -18.01 -15.88
N ILE A 149 -16.01 -16.84 -15.23
CA ILE A 149 -14.80 -16.01 -15.19
C ILE A 149 -13.88 -16.52 -14.09
N SER A 150 -12.61 -16.75 -14.43
CA SER A 150 -11.60 -17.16 -13.46
C SER A 150 -11.32 -16.05 -12.43
N PRO A 151 -10.83 -16.37 -11.22
CA PRO A 151 -10.44 -15.34 -10.26
C PRO A 151 -9.39 -14.37 -10.83
N TYR A 152 -8.50 -14.88 -11.69
CA TYR A 152 -7.47 -14.09 -12.36
C TYR A 152 -8.07 -13.04 -13.31
N ASP A 153 -8.98 -13.46 -14.19
CA ASP A 153 -9.64 -12.55 -15.12
C ASP A 153 -10.55 -11.55 -14.39
N TRP A 154 -11.20 -11.99 -13.31
CA TRP A 154 -11.96 -11.10 -12.45
C TRP A 154 -11.09 -9.98 -11.87
N ILE A 155 -9.94 -10.30 -11.27
CA ILE A 155 -9.03 -9.31 -10.70
C ILE A 155 -8.49 -8.36 -11.78
N ARG A 156 -8.26 -8.87 -12.98
CA ARG A 156 -7.74 -8.07 -14.11
C ARG A 156 -8.75 -7.08 -14.66
N TYR A 157 -10.02 -7.48 -14.79
CA TYR A 157 -11.06 -6.67 -15.45
C TYR A 157 -12.00 -5.95 -14.48
N SER A 158 -11.97 -6.28 -13.18
CA SER A 158 -12.81 -5.61 -12.18
C SER A 158 -12.21 -4.28 -11.75
N GLU A 159 -13.03 -3.23 -11.79
CA GLU A 159 -12.66 -1.89 -11.30
C GLU A 159 -13.71 -1.44 -10.27
N LYS A 160 -13.28 -1.20 -9.03
CA LYS A 160 -14.17 -0.70 -7.97
C LYS A 160 -14.39 0.80 -8.15
N LYS A 161 -15.63 1.21 -8.40
CA LYS A 161 -16.01 2.63 -8.46
C LYS A 161 -16.84 3.01 -7.25
N SER A 162 -16.42 4.07 -6.55
CA SER A 162 -17.20 4.66 -5.48
C SER A 162 -18.43 5.34 -6.07
N ILE A 163 -19.62 4.94 -5.58
CA ILE A 163 -20.87 5.55 -6.04
C ILE A 163 -21.01 6.92 -5.35
N PRO A 164 -21.15 8.03 -6.11
CA PRO A 164 -21.28 9.35 -5.52
C PRO A 164 -22.57 9.43 -4.68
N LYS A 165 -22.46 10.00 -3.47
CA LYS A 165 -23.61 10.16 -2.57
C LYS A 165 -24.65 11.07 -3.22
N ARG A 166 -25.89 10.58 -3.35
CA ARG A 166 -27.03 11.33 -3.92
C ARG A 166 -27.23 12.63 -3.12
N LYS A 167 -27.10 13.79 -3.76
CA LYS A 167 -27.45 15.08 -3.15
C LYS A 167 -28.93 15.03 -2.76
N ARG A 168 -29.22 15.29 -1.49
CA ARG A 168 -30.60 15.53 -1.01
C ARG A 168 -31.13 16.74 -1.77
N ARG A 169 -32.25 16.57 -2.48
CA ARG A 169 -33.01 17.70 -3.02
C ARG A 169 -33.49 18.53 -1.83
N ILE A 170 -33.11 19.81 -1.81
CA ILE A 170 -33.67 20.84 -0.94
C ILE A 170 -35.04 21.21 -1.49
#